data_AF-A0A377XKC0-F1
#
_entry.id   AF-A0A377XKC0-F1
#
_cell.length_a   1.000
_cell.length_b   1.000
_cell.length_c   1.000
_cell.angle_alpha   90.00
_cell.angle_beta   90.00
_cell.angle_gamma   90.00
#
_symmetry.space_group_name_H-M   'P 1'
#
loop_
_entity.id
_entity.type
_entity.pdbx_description
1 polymer ?
#
loop_
_entity_poly.entity_id
_entity_poly.type
_entity_poly.pdbx_seq_one_letter_code
_entity_poly.pdbx_strand_id
1 'polypeptide(L)'
;MRRGIAEFNGEGEVAGGVVILRSGKNAREMISAVKEKLASLQSSLPEGVEVVTTYDRSQLIDRAIDNLSYKLLEEFIVVALVCALFLWHVRSALVAIISLPLGLCFAFIMMHFQGLNANIMSLGGIAIAVGAMVDAAIVMIENAHKRLEEWEHQHPGEKLSNDTRWKIITEASVEVGPALFISLLIITLSFIPDFSPSKARRANCSARWPSPKPGRWPGRRCWRSW
;
A
#
# COMPACT_ATOMS: atom_id res chain seq x y z
N MET A 1 -37.16 -3.26 30.59
CA MET A 1 -37.09 -3.19 29.11
C MET A 1 -35.71 -3.65 28.65
N ARG A 2 -35.63 -4.78 27.94
CA ARG A 2 -34.40 -5.26 27.29
C ARG A 2 -34.21 -4.49 25.98
N ARG A 3 -33.07 -3.81 25.81
CA ARG A 3 -32.81 -2.90 24.68
C ARG A 3 -31.93 -3.50 23.57
N GLY A 4 -31.48 -4.75 23.73
CA GLY A 4 -30.64 -5.45 22.77
C GLY A 4 -31.11 -6.88 22.56
N ILE A 5 -31.23 -7.26 21.30
CA ILE A 5 -31.46 -8.63 20.84
C ILE A 5 -30.22 -9.00 20.02
N ALA A 6 -29.64 -10.16 20.32
CA ALA A 6 -28.58 -10.76 19.52
C ALA A 6 -29.04 -12.16 19.15
N GLU A 7 -28.96 -12.48 17.86
CA GLU A 7 -29.38 -13.76 17.29
C GLU A 7 -28.18 -14.35 16.57
N PHE A 8 -27.99 -15.66 16.68
CA PHE A 8 -26.90 -16.36 16.01
C PHE A 8 -27.46 -17.26 14.91
N ASN A 9 -27.07 -17.00 13.66
CA ASN A 9 -27.40 -17.80 12.48
C ASN A 9 -28.89 -18.13 12.24
N GLY A 10 -29.83 -17.41 12.85
CA GLY A 10 -31.27 -17.66 12.66
C GLY A 10 -31.84 -18.79 13.53
N GLU A 11 -31.05 -19.36 14.45
CA GLU A 11 -31.44 -20.53 15.25
C GLU A 11 -31.87 -20.17 16.69
N GLY A 12 -31.75 -18.90 17.08
CA GLY A 12 -32.22 -18.42 18.38
C GLY A 12 -31.48 -17.20 18.91
N GLU A 13 -32.06 -16.59 19.94
CA GLU A 13 -31.43 -15.50 20.69
C GLU A 13 -30.25 -16.02 21.53
N VAL A 14 -29.12 -15.33 21.44
CA VAL A 14 -27.90 -15.63 22.20
C VAL A 14 -27.42 -14.43 23.00
N ALA A 15 -26.60 -14.68 24.03
CA ALA A 15 -25.86 -13.62 24.70
C ALA A 15 -24.56 -13.33 23.94
N GLY A 16 -24.36 -12.07 23.53
CA GLY A 16 -23.17 -11.62 22.82
C GLY A 16 -22.33 -10.63 23.64
N GLY A 17 -21.02 -10.58 23.33
CA GLY A 17 -20.09 -9.60 23.88
C GLY A 17 -19.27 -8.94 22.76
N VAL A 18 -18.94 -7.66 22.93
CA VAL A 18 -18.11 -6.91 21.97
C VAL A 18 -16.88 -6.35 22.69
N VAL A 19 -15.70 -6.63 22.16
CA VAL A 19 -14.45 -6.05 22.64
C VAL A 19 -14.17 -4.76 21.88
N ILE A 20 -14.12 -3.63 22.60
CA ILE A 20 -13.87 -2.32 22.02
C ILE A 20 -12.40 -1.95 22.22
N LEU A 21 -11.70 -1.70 21.10
CA LEU A 21 -10.30 -1.27 21.10
C LEU A 21 -10.20 0.20 21.52
N ARG A 22 -9.20 0.52 22.35
CA ARG A 22 -8.83 1.91 22.64
C ARG A 22 -8.26 2.60 21.39
N SER A 23 -8.72 3.81 21.10
CA SER A 23 -8.23 4.60 19.96
C SER A 23 -6.70 4.70 19.93
N GLY A 24 -6.11 4.45 18.77
CA GLY A 24 -4.65 4.52 18.56
C GLY A 24 -3.84 3.32 19.07
N LYS A 25 -4.49 2.25 19.55
CA LYS A 25 -3.80 1.00 19.95
C LYS A 25 -3.83 -0.04 18.82
N ASN A 26 -2.89 -0.99 18.88
CA ASN A 26 -2.75 -2.02 17.87
C ASN A 26 -3.88 -3.06 17.98
N ALA A 27 -4.67 -3.19 16.90
CA ALA A 27 -5.78 -4.12 16.87
C ALA A 27 -5.34 -5.59 16.90
N ARG A 28 -4.22 -5.93 16.21
CA ARG A 28 -3.73 -7.31 16.10
C ARG A 28 -3.23 -7.83 17.44
N GLU A 29 -2.42 -7.02 18.14
CA GLU A 29 -1.89 -7.34 19.46
C GLU A 29 -3.02 -7.54 20.48
N MET A 30 -4.01 -6.63 20.48
CA MET A 30 -5.17 -6.74 21.36
C MET A 30 -5.99 -8.01 21.10
N ILE A 31 -6.26 -8.33 19.82
CA ILE A 31 -7.03 -9.53 19.47
C ILE A 31 -6.26 -10.79 19.88
N SER A 32 -4.94 -10.82 19.71
CA SER A 32 -4.11 -11.94 20.17
C SER A 32 -4.23 -12.15 21.68
N ALA A 33 -4.09 -11.09 22.47
CA ALA A 33 -4.23 -11.14 23.92
C ALA A 33 -5.64 -11.56 24.37
N VAL A 34 -6.68 -11.12 23.65
CA VAL A 34 -8.07 -11.54 23.91
C VAL A 34 -8.27 -13.02 23.63
N LYS A 35 -7.76 -13.52 22.49
CA LYS A 35 -7.84 -14.96 22.15
C LYS A 35 -7.13 -15.83 23.18
N GLU A 36 -5.93 -15.42 23.59
CA GLU A 36 -5.17 -16.11 24.63
C GLU A 36 -5.90 -16.11 25.97
N LYS A 37 -6.50 -14.96 26.35
CA LYS A 37 -7.27 -14.88 27.58
C LYS A 37 -8.55 -15.72 27.52
N LEU A 38 -9.24 -15.76 26.39
CA LEU A 38 -10.40 -16.62 26.19
C LEU A 38 -10.04 -18.10 26.28
N ALA A 39 -8.92 -18.52 25.67
CA ALA A 39 -8.42 -19.89 25.80
C ALA A 39 -8.14 -20.26 27.26
N SER A 40 -7.55 -19.36 28.05
CA SER A 40 -7.33 -19.59 29.49
C SER A 40 -8.61 -19.68 30.32
N LEU A 41 -9.70 -19.08 29.84
CA LEU A 41 -11.00 -19.07 30.53
C LEU A 41 -11.90 -20.24 30.12
N GLN A 42 -11.62 -20.93 29.01
CA GLN A 42 -12.41 -22.06 28.54
C GLN A 42 -12.54 -23.17 29.59
N SER A 43 -11.47 -23.44 30.35
CA SER A 43 -11.49 -24.44 31.43
C SER A 43 -12.34 -24.04 32.64
N SER A 44 -12.72 -22.77 32.76
CA SER A 44 -13.54 -22.25 33.85
C SER A 44 -15.00 -22.02 33.44
N LEU A 45 -15.35 -22.32 32.18
CA LEU A 45 -16.72 -22.22 31.70
C LEU A 45 -17.57 -23.41 32.19
N PRO A 46 -18.86 -23.19 32.49
CA PRO A 46 -19.78 -24.28 32.81
C PRO A 46 -19.89 -25.29 31.67
N GLU A 47 -20.18 -26.55 31.99
CA GLU A 47 -20.43 -27.58 30.98
C GLU A 47 -21.54 -27.15 30.02
N GLY A 48 -21.29 -27.27 28.72
CA GLY A 48 -22.22 -26.89 27.65
C GLY A 48 -22.12 -25.44 27.15
N VAL A 49 -21.21 -24.60 27.70
CA VAL A 49 -21.00 -23.24 27.21
C VAL A 49 -19.85 -23.18 26.20
N GLU A 50 -20.16 -22.79 24.97
CA GLU A 50 -19.18 -22.57 23.89
C GLU A 50 -19.12 -21.09 23.50
N VAL A 51 -17.91 -20.55 23.36
CA VAL A 51 -17.69 -19.17 22.90
C VAL A 51 -17.35 -19.18 21.42
N VAL A 52 -18.34 -18.85 20.58
CA VAL A 52 -18.15 -18.77 19.13
C VAL A 52 -17.85 -17.33 18.71
N THR A 53 -16.71 -17.10 18.06
CA THR A 53 -16.32 -15.77 17.56
C THR A 53 -17.05 -15.44 16.26
N THR A 54 -17.90 -14.41 16.27
CA THR A 54 -18.68 -13.96 15.10
C THR A 54 -17.95 -12.98 14.20
N TYR A 55 -17.03 -12.18 14.74
CA TYR A 55 -16.30 -11.17 13.98
C TYR A 55 -14.87 -11.01 14.48
N ASP A 56 -13.91 -11.28 13.61
CA ASP A 56 -12.48 -11.17 13.90
C ASP A 56 -11.79 -10.25 12.90
N ARG A 57 -11.34 -9.09 13.39
CA ARG A 57 -10.63 -8.10 12.58
C ARG A 57 -9.19 -8.52 12.26
N SER A 58 -8.59 -9.44 13.00
CA SER A 58 -7.21 -9.89 12.78
C SER A 58 -7.05 -10.61 11.44
N GLN A 59 -8.06 -11.38 11.02
CA GLN A 59 -8.03 -12.07 9.72
C GLN A 59 -7.90 -11.10 8.54
N LEU A 60 -8.52 -9.91 8.61
CA LEU A 60 -8.37 -8.89 7.58
C LEU A 60 -6.97 -8.28 7.57
N ILE A 61 -6.38 -8.09 8.75
CA ILE A 61 -5.03 -7.54 8.90
C ILE A 61 -4.01 -8.52 8.36
N ASP A 62 -4.11 -9.80 8.73
CA ASP A 62 -3.18 -10.84 8.29
C ASP A 62 -3.27 -11.03 6.77
N ARG A 63 -4.48 -11.13 6.22
CA ARG A 63 -4.67 -11.19 4.75
C ARG A 63 -4.11 -9.97 4.02
N ALA A 64 -4.20 -8.78 4.61
CA ALA A 64 -3.66 -7.56 3.99
C ALA A 64 -2.13 -7.57 3.97
N ILE A 65 -1.50 -8.05 5.06
CA ILE A 65 -0.04 -8.20 5.13
C ILE A 65 0.43 -9.28 4.15
N ASP A 66 -0.23 -10.43 4.12
CA ASP A 66 0.10 -11.52 3.20
C ASP A 66 -0.05 -11.08 1.73
N ASN A 67 -1.10 -10.32 1.42
CA ASN A 67 -1.27 -9.75 0.08
C ASN A 67 -0.13 -8.81 -0.28
N LEU A 68 0.28 -7.92 0.64
CA LEU A 68 1.38 -6.99 0.38
C LEU A 68 2.67 -7.75 0.12
N SER A 69 3.01 -8.72 0.96
CA SER A 69 4.22 -9.53 0.77
C SER A 69 4.21 -10.26 -0.57
N TYR A 70 3.07 -10.83 -0.96
CA TYR A 70 2.92 -11.49 -2.26
C TYR A 70 3.04 -10.49 -3.42
N LYS A 71 2.40 -9.32 -3.32
CA LYS A 71 2.44 -8.28 -4.36
C LYS A 71 3.84 -7.69 -4.55
N LEU A 72 4.57 -7.46 -3.47
CA LEU A 72 5.96 -7.02 -3.53
C LEU A 72 6.86 -8.07 -4.21
N LEU A 73 6.60 -9.36 -3.97
CA LEU A 73 7.31 -10.44 -4.64
C LEU A 73 6.99 -10.50 -6.15
N GLU A 74 5.71 -10.36 -6.51
CA GLU A 74 5.29 -10.27 -7.92
C GLU A 74 5.95 -9.06 -8.61
N GLU A 75 5.91 -7.88 -7.99
CA GLU A 75 6.55 -6.66 -8.49
C GLU A 75 8.05 -6.87 -8.67
N PHE A 76 8.74 -7.45 -7.68
CA PHE A 76 10.16 -7.77 -7.79
C PHE A 76 10.48 -8.66 -9.00
N ILE A 77 9.68 -9.71 -9.22
CA ILE A 77 9.87 -10.64 -10.35
C ILE A 77 9.63 -9.93 -11.68
N VAL A 78 8.56 -9.13 -11.79
CA VAL A 78 8.24 -8.39 -13.02
C VAL A 78 9.34 -7.39 -13.35
N VAL A 79 9.83 -6.63 -12.37
CA VAL A 79 10.93 -5.68 -12.57
C VAL A 79 12.21 -6.40 -12.99
N ALA A 80 12.54 -7.53 -12.34
CA ALA A 80 13.69 -8.33 -12.72
C ALA A 80 13.59 -8.83 -14.18
N LEU A 81 12.41 -9.27 -14.62
CA LEU A 81 12.16 -9.70 -16.00
C LEU A 81 12.29 -8.56 -17.01
N VAL A 82 11.67 -7.41 -16.74
CA VAL A 82 11.78 -6.22 -17.60
C VAL A 82 13.23 -5.78 -17.71
N CYS A 83 13.94 -5.66 -16.60
CA CYS A 83 15.35 -5.29 -16.62
C CYS A 83 16.22 -6.32 -17.36
N ALA A 84 15.95 -7.63 -17.21
CA ALA A 84 16.67 -8.67 -17.95
C ALA A 84 16.44 -8.58 -19.46
N LEU A 85 15.21 -8.25 -19.89
CA LEU A 85 14.84 -8.14 -21.29
C LEU A 85 15.42 -6.87 -21.96
N PHE A 86 15.42 -5.73 -21.25
CA PHE A 86 15.88 -4.46 -21.83
C PHE A 86 17.39 -4.23 -21.70
N LEU A 87 18.02 -4.63 -20.59
CA LEU A 87 19.40 -4.20 -20.31
C LEU A 87 20.46 -5.26 -20.62
N TRP A 88 20.11 -6.56 -20.75
CA TRP A 88 21.05 -7.70 -20.87
C TRP A 88 22.21 -7.71 -19.82
N HIS A 89 22.20 -6.78 -18.86
CA HIS A 89 23.22 -6.52 -17.87
C HIS A 89 22.61 -6.54 -16.47
N VAL A 90 22.82 -7.67 -15.80
CA VAL A 90 22.34 -7.99 -14.46
C VAL A 90 22.76 -6.96 -13.39
N ARG A 91 23.92 -6.30 -13.57
CA ARG A 91 24.42 -5.29 -12.63
C ARG A 91 23.55 -4.03 -12.58
N SER A 92 22.94 -3.68 -13.69
CA SER A 92 22.11 -2.49 -13.83
C SER A 92 20.71 -2.76 -13.29
N ALA A 93 20.20 -3.97 -13.53
CA ALA A 93 18.98 -4.48 -12.91
C ALA A 93 19.06 -4.47 -11.37
N LEU A 94 20.23 -4.81 -10.80
CA LEU A 94 20.46 -4.79 -9.35
C LEU A 94 20.22 -3.41 -8.73
N VAL A 95 20.52 -2.31 -9.43
CA VAL A 95 20.30 -0.95 -8.91
C VAL A 95 18.80 -0.67 -8.76
N ALA A 96 18.00 -0.98 -9.79
CA ALA A 96 16.55 -0.87 -9.73
C ALA A 96 15.97 -1.79 -8.64
N ILE A 97 16.44 -3.03 -8.57
CA ILE A 97 16.01 -4.00 -7.56
C ILE A 97 16.28 -3.52 -6.14
N ILE A 98 17.43 -2.87 -5.87
CA ILE A 98 17.77 -2.35 -4.52
C ILE A 98 16.96 -1.10 -4.17
N SER A 99 16.55 -0.30 -5.16
CA SER A 99 15.71 0.89 -4.91
C SER A 99 14.33 0.55 -4.34
N LEU A 100 13.77 -0.61 -4.72
CA LEU A 100 12.48 -1.11 -4.24
C LEU A 100 12.41 -1.26 -2.70
N PRO A 101 13.24 -2.11 -2.06
CA PRO A 101 13.23 -2.27 -0.62
C PRO A 101 13.63 -0.99 0.12
N LEU A 102 14.52 -0.17 -0.45
CA LEU A 102 14.87 1.13 0.14
C LEU A 102 13.67 2.09 0.17
N GLY A 103 12.93 2.20 -0.92
CA GLY A 103 11.73 3.03 -1.00
C GLY A 103 10.63 2.55 -0.05
N LEU A 104 10.44 1.22 0.03
CA LEU A 104 9.47 0.62 0.94
C LEU A 104 9.84 0.84 2.41
N CYS A 105 11.12 0.66 2.77
CA CYS A 105 11.63 0.97 4.11
C CYS A 105 11.38 2.45 4.46
N PHE A 106 11.66 3.37 3.54
CA PHE A 106 11.41 4.78 3.75
C PHE A 106 9.92 5.09 3.96
N ALA A 107 9.04 4.46 3.17
CA ALA A 107 7.60 4.58 3.33
C ALA A 107 7.12 4.09 4.71
N PHE A 108 7.58 2.92 5.16
CA PHE A 108 7.24 2.39 6.48
C PHE A 108 7.78 3.25 7.63
N ILE A 109 9.00 3.79 7.49
CA ILE A 109 9.57 4.72 8.48
C ILE A 109 8.68 5.97 8.60
N MET A 110 8.26 6.55 7.46
CA MET A 110 7.38 7.72 7.47
C MET A 110 5.99 7.40 8.04
N MET A 111 5.42 6.23 7.74
CA MET A 111 4.18 5.78 8.35
C MET A 111 4.31 5.64 9.87
N HIS A 112 5.44 5.12 10.35
CA HIS A 112 5.71 4.99 11.77
C HIS A 112 5.77 6.37 12.46
N PHE A 113 6.47 7.34 11.87
CA PHE A 113 6.51 8.71 12.39
C PHE A 113 5.13 9.39 12.46
N GLN A 114 4.26 9.11 11.49
CA GLN A 114 2.90 9.66 11.44
C GLN A 114 1.89 8.84 12.29
N GLY A 115 2.30 7.71 12.86
CA GLY A 115 1.42 6.81 13.60
C GLY A 115 0.35 6.13 12.73
N LEU A 116 0.60 6.02 11.42
CA LEU A 116 -0.33 5.40 10.47
C LEU A 116 -0.21 3.87 10.55
N ASN A 117 -1.36 3.20 10.69
CA ASN A 117 -1.42 1.75 10.68
C ASN A 117 -1.34 1.22 9.24
N ALA A 118 -0.69 0.07 9.07
CA ALA A 118 -0.70 -0.70 7.84
C ALA A 118 -2.10 -1.26 7.58
N ASN A 119 -2.89 -0.52 6.80
CA ASN A 119 -4.22 -0.91 6.35
C ASN A 119 -4.27 -1.02 4.82
N ILE A 120 -5.33 -1.62 4.28
CA ILE A 120 -5.47 -1.89 2.85
C ILE A 120 -5.38 -0.59 2.01
N MET A 121 -5.87 0.54 2.53
CA MET A 121 -5.79 1.83 1.83
C MET A 121 -4.35 2.38 1.78
N SER A 122 -3.62 2.33 2.90
CA SER A 122 -2.21 2.76 2.94
C SER A 122 -1.32 1.83 2.11
N LEU A 123 -1.55 0.52 2.19
CA LEU A 123 -0.83 -0.49 1.40
C LEU A 123 -1.09 -0.32 -0.10
N GLY A 124 -2.34 -0.04 -0.50
CA GLY A 124 -2.67 0.26 -1.89
C GLY A 124 -1.95 1.50 -2.42
N GLY A 125 -1.80 2.54 -1.59
CA GLY A 125 -1.01 3.72 -1.94
C GLY A 125 0.47 3.40 -2.16
N ILE A 126 1.06 2.58 -1.29
CA ILE A 126 2.44 2.11 -1.43
C ILE A 126 2.62 1.33 -2.75
N ALA A 127 1.70 0.41 -3.07
CA ALA A 127 1.78 -0.37 -4.31
C ALA A 127 1.78 0.51 -5.58
N ILE A 128 0.91 1.53 -5.63
CA ILE A 128 0.89 2.50 -6.75
C ILE A 128 2.20 3.30 -6.81
N ALA A 129 2.70 3.75 -5.66
CA ALA A 129 3.94 4.54 -5.58
C ALA A 129 5.17 3.74 -6.02
N VAL A 130 5.22 2.45 -5.70
CA VAL A 130 6.31 1.55 -6.12
C VAL A 130 6.43 1.50 -7.65
N GLY A 131 5.31 1.41 -8.38
CA GLY A 131 5.33 1.42 -9.84
C GLY A 131 5.97 2.69 -10.42
N ALA A 132 5.59 3.86 -9.92
CA ALA A 132 6.15 5.15 -10.37
C ALA A 132 7.63 5.31 -9.97
N MET A 133 8.03 4.75 -8.82
CA MET A 133 9.43 4.76 -8.37
C MET A 133 10.34 3.93 -9.27
N VAL A 134 9.88 2.73 -9.66
CA VAL A 134 10.64 1.84 -10.55
C VAL A 134 10.78 2.44 -11.94
N ASP A 135 9.71 3.04 -12.48
CA ASP A 135 9.73 3.72 -13.78
C ASP A 135 10.84 4.77 -13.84
N ALA A 136 10.91 5.65 -12.84
CA ALA A 136 11.96 6.66 -12.75
C ALA A 136 13.37 6.07 -12.64
N ALA A 137 13.53 4.97 -11.89
CA ALA A 137 14.81 4.28 -11.77
C ALA A 137 15.27 3.66 -13.10
N ILE A 138 14.36 3.01 -13.83
CA ILE A 138 14.66 2.39 -15.13
C ILE A 138 15.08 3.45 -16.15
N VAL A 139 14.32 4.55 -16.28
CA VAL A 139 14.64 5.63 -17.23
C VAL A 139 16.03 6.22 -16.97
N MET A 140 16.40 6.42 -15.70
CA MET A 140 17.73 6.92 -15.34
C MET A 140 18.85 5.93 -15.71
N ILE A 141 18.65 4.64 -15.43
CA ILE A 141 19.63 3.59 -15.73
C ILE A 141 19.79 3.41 -17.25
N GLU A 142 18.71 3.48 -18.00
CA GLU A 142 18.71 3.39 -19.46
C GLU A 142 19.47 4.55 -20.08
N ASN A 143 19.19 5.79 -19.65
CA ASN A 143 19.93 6.96 -20.14
C ASN A 143 21.44 6.85 -19.83
N ALA A 144 21.79 6.39 -18.62
CA ALA A 144 23.18 6.17 -18.26
C ALA A 144 23.86 5.11 -19.12
N HIS A 145 23.16 4.01 -19.46
CA HIS A 145 23.70 2.98 -20.38
C HIS A 145 23.88 3.52 -21.78
N LYS A 146 22.88 4.23 -22.30
CA LYS A 146 22.94 4.82 -23.63
C LYS A 146 24.11 5.79 -23.77
N ARG A 147 24.37 6.63 -22.76
CA ARG A 147 25.52 7.54 -22.73
C ARG A 147 26.86 6.81 -22.65
N LEU A 148 26.93 5.68 -21.94
CA LEU A 148 28.14 4.84 -21.90
C LEU A 148 28.41 4.18 -23.26
N GLU A 149 27.37 3.66 -23.92
CA GLU A 149 27.46 3.06 -25.25
C GLU A 149 27.84 4.10 -26.32
N GLU A 150 27.24 5.30 -26.29
CA GLU A 150 27.60 6.43 -27.15
C GLU A 150 29.08 6.81 -26.99
N TRP A 151 29.60 6.83 -25.76
CA TRP A 151 31.01 7.13 -25.50
C TRP A 151 31.94 6.04 -26.04
N GLU A 152 31.58 4.77 -25.84
CA GLU A 152 32.35 3.61 -26.34
C GLU A 152 32.42 3.59 -27.87
N HIS A 153 31.33 3.96 -28.56
CA HIS A 153 31.31 4.10 -30.02
C HIS A 153 32.19 5.27 -30.52
N GLN A 154 32.26 6.38 -29.77
CA GLN A 154 33.06 7.54 -30.13
C GLN A 154 34.56 7.34 -29.85
N HIS A 155 34.93 6.46 -28.90
CA HIS A 155 36.30 6.19 -28.49
C HIS A 155 36.65 4.70 -28.63
N PRO A 156 36.66 4.16 -29.87
CA PRO A 156 36.88 2.73 -30.08
C PRO A 156 38.29 2.32 -29.59
N GLY A 157 38.32 1.37 -28.66
CA GLY A 157 39.56 0.77 -28.14
C GLY A 157 40.18 1.47 -26.93
N GLU A 158 39.59 2.57 -26.44
CA GLU A 158 40.02 3.22 -25.21
C GLU A 158 39.40 2.54 -23.98
N LYS A 159 40.22 2.16 -22.99
CA LYS A 159 39.69 1.54 -21.77
C LYS A 159 39.03 2.61 -20.91
N LEU A 160 37.76 2.40 -20.57
CA LEU A 160 37.03 3.26 -19.64
C LEU A 160 37.78 3.37 -18.31
N SER A 161 38.33 4.56 -18.01
CA SER A 161 38.81 4.90 -16.68
C SER A 161 37.62 5.08 -15.74
N ASN A 162 37.81 4.77 -14.45
CA ASN A 162 36.78 4.97 -13.43
C ASN A 162 36.32 6.43 -13.36
N ASP A 163 37.25 7.39 -13.53
CA ASP A 163 36.94 8.82 -13.47
C ASP A 163 36.05 9.24 -14.66
N THR A 164 36.34 8.73 -15.86
CA THR A 164 35.53 8.97 -17.06
C THR A 164 34.14 8.36 -16.90
N ARG A 165 34.05 7.15 -16.33
CA ARG A 165 32.76 6.50 -16.05
C ARG A 165 31.88 7.33 -15.12
N TRP A 166 32.46 7.84 -14.02
CA TRP A 166 31.75 8.71 -13.08
C TRP A 166 31.25 9.99 -13.75
N LYS A 167 32.07 10.58 -14.61
CA LYS A 167 31.70 11.79 -15.36
C LYS A 167 30.52 11.52 -16.30
N ILE A 168 30.57 10.45 -17.09
CA ILE A 168 29.50 10.09 -18.04
C ILE A 168 28.19 9.80 -17.29
N ILE A 169 28.23 9.03 -16.20
CA ILE A 169 27.02 8.73 -15.40
C ILE A 169 26.44 10.01 -14.78
N THR A 170 27.29 10.92 -14.33
CA THR A 170 26.85 12.20 -13.75
C THR A 170 26.21 13.08 -14.81
N GLU A 171 26.81 13.21 -15.99
CA GLU A 171 26.23 13.97 -17.12
C GLU A 171 24.89 13.37 -17.56
N ALA A 172 24.80 12.04 -17.67
CA ALA A 172 23.55 11.34 -17.96
C ALA A 172 22.48 11.62 -16.90
N SER A 173 22.86 11.70 -15.62
CA SER A 173 21.94 11.98 -14.51
C SER A 173 21.48 13.44 -14.48
N VAL A 174 22.34 14.39 -14.86
CA VAL A 174 21.99 15.82 -14.94
C VAL A 174 21.00 16.11 -16.05
N GLU A 175 21.05 15.35 -17.15
CA GLU A 175 20.13 15.51 -18.29
C GLU A 175 18.68 15.10 -17.96
N VAL A 176 18.48 13.91 -17.41
CA VAL A 176 17.13 13.37 -17.09
C VAL A 176 16.67 13.70 -15.67
N GLY A 177 17.59 14.03 -14.76
CA GLY A 177 17.30 14.27 -13.34
C GLY A 177 16.19 15.29 -13.10
N PRO A 178 16.25 16.50 -13.70
CA PRO A 178 15.18 17.50 -13.53
C PRO A 178 13.83 17.01 -14.05
N ALA A 179 13.79 16.32 -15.19
CA ALA A 179 12.55 15.82 -15.77
C ALA A 179 11.88 14.77 -14.88
N LEU A 180 12.66 13.79 -14.39
CA LEU A 180 12.18 12.75 -13.48
C LEU A 180 11.73 13.32 -12.14
N PHE A 181 12.51 14.25 -11.57
CA PHE A 181 12.17 14.89 -10.31
C PHE A 181 10.88 15.70 -10.39
N ILE A 182 10.71 16.50 -11.44
CA ILE A 182 9.48 17.28 -11.65
C ILE A 182 8.29 16.35 -11.92
N SER A 183 8.47 15.26 -12.66
CA SER A 183 7.42 14.25 -12.86
C SER A 183 6.95 13.64 -11.54
N LEU A 184 7.88 13.16 -10.71
CA LEU A 184 7.60 12.60 -9.37
C LEU A 184 6.93 13.63 -8.44
N LEU A 185 7.35 14.90 -8.52
CA LEU A 185 6.73 15.99 -7.79
C LEU A 185 5.28 16.21 -8.24
N ILE A 186 5.01 16.24 -9.55
CA ILE A 186 3.65 16.40 -10.09
C ILE A 186 2.76 15.25 -9.65
N ILE A 187 3.23 14.00 -9.71
CA ILE A 187 2.50 12.83 -9.22
C ILE A 187 2.15 13.02 -7.74
N THR A 188 3.13 13.41 -6.93
CA THR A 188 2.92 13.64 -5.49
C THR A 188 1.92 14.77 -5.21
N LEU A 189 2.07 15.90 -5.90
CA LEU A 189 1.17 17.05 -5.77
C LEU A 189 -0.24 16.73 -6.26
N SER A 190 -0.37 15.86 -7.27
CA SER A 190 -1.66 15.38 -7.79
C SER A 190 -2.45 14.58 -6.75
N PHE A 191 -1.79 13.94 -5.79
CA PHE A 191 -2.46 13.22 -4.70
C PHE A 191 -2.89 14.15 -3.55
N ILE A 192 -2.35 15.37 -3.43
CA ILE A 192 -2.70 16.31 -2.34
C ILE A 192 -4.22 16.61 -2.28
N PRO A 193 -4.91 16.90 -3.40
CA PRO A 193 -6.36 17.13 -3.38
C PRO A 193 -7.18 15.95 -2.84
N ASP A 194 -6.69 14.71 -2.97
CA ASP A 194 -7.40 13.53 -2.46
C ASP A 194 -7.38 13.44 -0.93
N PHE A 195 -6.34 13.99 -0.29
CA PHE A 195 -6.26 14.13 1.16
C PHE A 195 -7.04 15.35 1.69
N SER A 196 -7.60 16.21 0.81
CA SER A 196 -8.37 17.37 1.24
C SER A 196 -9.71 16.96 1.89
N PRO A 197 -10.06 17.49 3.09
CA PRO A 197 -11.27 17.15 3.83
C PRO A 197 -12.59 17.52 3.11
N SER A 198 -12.53 18.16 1.94
CA SER A 198 -13.69 18.46 1.10
C SER A 198 -14.26 17.23 0.38
N LYS A 199 -13.45 16.19 0.11
CA LYS A 199 -13.91 14.90 -0.47
C LYS A 199 -14.37 13.90 0.59
N ALA A 200 -13.76 13.90 1.78
CA ALA A 200 -14.15 13.01 2.90
C ALA A 200 -15.62 13.17 3.34
N ARG A 201 -16.19 14.37 3.22
CA ARG A 201 -17.63 14.62 3.48
C ARG A 201 -18.56 14.13 2.38
N ARG A 202 -18.08 13.98 1.14
CA ARG A 202 -18.88 13.50 0.00
C ARG A 202 -19.04 11.98 0.02
N ALA A 203 -17.99 11.23 0.39
CA ALA A 203 -18.07 9.78 0.56
C ALA A 203 -19.03 9.39 1.70
N ASN A 204 -19.04 10.12 2.82
CA ASN A 204 -19.93 9.87 3.95
C ASN A 204 -21.42 10.16 3.65
N CYS A 205 -21.74 10.96 2.62
CA CYS A 205 -23.13 11.17 2.19
C CYS A 205 -23.69 9.99 1.39
N SER A 206 -22.84 9.16 0.75
CA SER A 206 -23.29 8.00 -0.04
C SER A 206 -23.70 6.79 0.81
N ALA A 207 -23.21 6.71 2.05
CA ALA A 207 -23.53 5.62 2.99
C ALA A 207 -24.85 5.84 3.76
N ARG A 208 -25.47 7.02 3.65
CA ARG A 208 -26.74 7.34 4.31
C ARG A 208 -27.90 7.14 3.34
N TRP A 209 -28.11 5.89 2.91
CA TRP A 209 -29.34 5.49 2.23
C TRP A 209 -30.51 5.63 3.20
N PRO A 210 -31.50 6.51 2.94
CA PRO A 210 -32.77 6.42 3.63
C PRO A 210 -33.54 5.23 3.06
N SER A 211 -34.17 4.44 3.93
CA SER A 211 -35.07 3.36 3.57
C SER A 211 -36.12 3.81 2.53
N PRO A 212 -36.48 2.96 1.55
CA PRO A 212 -37.38 3.35 0.48
C PRO A 212 -38.80 3.55 1.07
N LYS A 213 -39.29 4.80 1.07
CA LYS A 213 -40.72 5.08 1.22
C LYS A 213 -41.38 4.96 -0.16
N PRO A 214 -42.52 4.26 -0.30
CA PRO A 214 -43.20 4.13 -1.58
C PRO A 214 -43.77 5.50 -2.00
N GLY A 215 -43.46 5.92 -3.23
CA GLY A 215 -44.14 7.05 -3.89
C GLY A 215 -43.36 8.36 -4.08
N ARG A 216 -42.05 8.43 -3.80
CA ARG A 216 -41.22 9.61 -4.16
C ARG A 216 -39.87 9.21 -4.75
N TRP A 217 -39.70 9.43 -6.05
CA TRP A 217 -38.40 9.40 -6.71
C TRP A 217 -37.54 10.57 -6.20
N PRO A 218 -36.32 10.34 -5.65
CA PRO A 218 -35.45 11.42 -5.24
C PRO A 218 -34.82 12.08 -6.47
N GLY A 219 -35.17 13.35 -6.69
CA GLY A 219 -34.72 14.13 -7.83
C GLY A 219 -33.22 14.44 -7.83
N ARG A 220 -32.59 14.14 -8.98
CA ARG A 220 -31.70 14.98 -9.82
C ARG A 220 -30.73 15.99 -9.14
N ARG A 221 -30.26 15.80 -7.91
CA ARG A 221 -29.31 16.73 -7.28
C ARG A 221 -27.87 16.25 -7.13
N CYS A 222 -27.56 15.00 -7.52
CA CYS A 222 -26.22 14.43 -7.39
C CYS A 222 -25.45 14.26 -8.71
N TRP A 223 -26.05 14.59 -9.86
CA TRP A 223 -25.47 14.30 -11.19
C TRP A 223 -24.74 15.47 -11.85
N ARG A 224 -24.55 16.60 -11.16
CA ARG A 224 -24.04 17.84 -11.80
C ARG A 224 -22.55 18.11 -11.63
N SER A 225 -21.76 17.09 -11.30
CA SER A 225 -20.29 17.18 -11.28
C SER A 225 -19.68 15.79 -11.41
N TRP A 226 -19.83 15.21 -12.59
CA TRP A 226 -18.83 14.30 -13.17
C TRP A 226 -18.02 15.13 -14.16
#